data_AF-A0A226F1Q7-F1
#
_entry.id   AF-A0A226F1Q7-F1
#
_cell.length_a   1.000
_cell.length_b   1.000
_cell.length_c   1.000
_cell.angle_alpha   90.00
_cell.angle_beta   90.00
_cell.angle_gamma   90.00
#
_symmetry.space_group_name_H-M   'P 1'
#
loop_
_entity.id
_entity.type
_entity.pdbx_description
1 polymer ?
#
loop_
_entity_poly.entity_id
_entity_poly.type
_entity_poly.pdbx_seq_one_letter_code
_entity_poly.pdbx_strand_id
1 'polypeptide(L)'
;MQTSSLPPNSLQPKKKLSLPKEVRINATELNQRLVQELRGEERYKLINDAKLRAMTQGTTTYEDFRQIWMAAHLRPLEKDDRLQSGTKSKVVWNPMSKKDPMSNDDDDESGKV
;
A
#
# COMPACT_ATOMS: atom_id res chain seq x y z
N MET A 1 -8.29 31.25 18.84
CA MET A 1 -8.10 29.79 18.99
C MET A 1 -9.44 29.14 18.70
N GLN A 2 -9.60 28.50 17.55
CA GLN A 2 -10.87 27.85 17.18
C GLN A 2 -10.82 26.40 17.67
N THR A 3 -11.66 26.07 18.64
CA THR A 3 -11.86 24.70 19.12
C THR A 3 -12.90 24.04 18.23
N SER A 4 -12.47 23.15 17.33
CA SER A 4 -13.41 22.34 16.55
C SER A 4 -14.08 21.33 17.48
N SER A 5 -15.25 21.72 18.01
CA SER A 5 -16.13 20.84 18.77
C SER A 5 -16.56 19.68 17.88
N LEU A 6 -16.07 18.47 18.17
CA LEU A 6 -16.63 17.23 17.62
C LEU A 6 -18.10 17.16 18.04
N PRO A 7 -19.04 16.82 17.14
CA PRO A 7 -20.44 16.74 17.53
C PRO A 7 -20.60 15.66 18.60
N PRO A 8 -21.35 15.93 19.69
CA PRO A 8 -21.64 14.93 20.70
C PRO A 8 -22.34 13.76 20.02
N ASN A 9 -21.79 12.56 20.23
CA ASN A 9 -22.34 11.28 19.82
C ASN A 9 -23.85 11.26 20.11
N SER A 10 -24.66 11.45 19.06
CA SER A 10 -26.11 11.40 19.15
C SER A 10 -26.47 9.94 19.39
N LEU A 11 -26.59 9.57 20.67
CA LEU A 11 -27.24 8.35 21.11
C LEU A 11 -28.70 8.42 20.67
N GLN A 12 -28.94 8.05 19.41
CA GLN A 12 -30.26 7.85 18.85
C GLN A 12 -31.00 6.84 19.74
N PRO A 13 -32.26 7.10 20.14
CA PRO A 13 -33.03 6.12 20.91
C PRO A 13 -33.12 4.82 20.10
N LYS A 14 -32.71 3.70 20.71
CA LYS A 14 -32.77 2.37 20.09
C LYS A 14 -34.21 2.10 19.65
N LYS A 15 -34.47 2.20 18.34
CA LYS A 15 -35.76 1.84 17.75
C LYS A 15 -36.08 0.40 18.17
N LYS A 16 -37.30 0.18 18.69
CA LYS A 16 -37.79 -1.17 19.03
C LYS A 16 -37.56 -2.08 17.82
N LEU A 17 -36.80 -3.16 18.01
CA LEU A 17 -36.51 -4.13 16.96
C LEU A 17 -37.77 -4.97 16.71
N SER A 18 -38.65 -4.49 15.85
CA SER A 18 -39.70 -5.33 15.28
C SER A 18 -39.02 -6.41 14.45
N LEU A 19 -39.19 -7.67 14.85
CA LEU A 19 -38.72 -8.81 14.07
C LEU A 19 -39.26 -8.69 12.63
N PRO A 20 -38.39 -8.68 11.60
CA PRO A 20 -38.83 -8.51 10.23
C PRO A 20 -39.74 -9.67 9.80
N LYS A 21 -40.87 -9.31 9.17
CA LYS A 21 -41.69 -10.23 8.38
C LYS A 21 -40.77 -10.92 7.36
N GLU A 22 -40.66 -12.25 7.46
CA GLU A 22 -39.83 -13.16 6.66
C GLU A 22 -38.66 -12.49 5.91
N VAL A 23 -37.46 -12.62 6.48
CA VAL A 23 -36.22 -12.23 5.81
C VAL A 23 -36.04 -13.11 4.57
N ARG A 24 -36.46 -12.61 3.40
CA ARG A 24 -36.03 -13.17 2.12
C ARG A 24 -34.53 -12.93 2.00
N ILE A 25 -33.73 -13.92 2.39
CA ILE A 25 -32.26 -13.84 2.37
C ILE A 25 -31.82 -13.83 0.91
N ASN A 26 -31.36 -12.66 0.44
CA ASN A 26 -30.75 -12.55 -0.88
C ASN A 26 -29.27 -12.95 -0.78
N ALA A 27 -28.93 -14.11 -1.35
CA ALA A 27 -27.57 -14.65 -1.30
C ALA A 27 -26.53 -13.73 -1.97
N THR A 28 -26.91 -12.96 -3.00
CA THR A 28 -25.95 -12.09 -3.70
C THR A 28 -25.63 -10.85 -2.88
N GLU A 29 -26.64 -10.21 -2.29
CA GLU A 29 -26.46 -9.07 -1.39
C GLU A 29 -25.63 -9.44 -0.16
N LEU A 30 -25.91 -10.61 0.43
CA LEU A 30 -25.16 -11.11 1.58
C LEU A 30 -23.68 -11.33 1.24
N ASN A 31 -23.40 -11.97 0.10
CA ASN A 31 -22.02 -12.19 -0.36
C ASN A 31 -21.31 -10.87 -0.65
N GLN A 32 -21.97 -9.91 -1.27
CA GLN A 32 -21.37 -8.59 -1.53
C GLN A 32 -21.01 -7.87 -0.23
N ARG A 33 -21.92 -7.88 0.75
CA ARG A 33 -21.67 -7.29 2.06
C ARG A 33 -20.52 -7.99 2.77
N LEU A 34 -20.49 -9.32 2.74
CA LEU A 34 -19.39 -10.11 3.32
C LEU A 34 -18.04 -9.73 2.70
N VAL A 35 -17.97 -9.67 1.37
CA VAL A 35 -16.73 -9.28 0.66
C VAL A 35 -16.30 -7.86 1.02
N GLN A 36 -17.25 -6.92 1.17
CA GLN A 36 -16.94 -5.56 1.60
C GLN A 36 -16.40 -5.52 3.03
N GLU A 37 -17.01 -6.26 3.95
CA GLU A 37 -16.58 -6.35 5.34
C GLU A 37 -15.18 -6.97 5.44
N LEU A 38 -14.91 -8.08 4.72
CA LEU A 38 -13.60 -8.72 4.66
C LEU A 38 -12.50 -7.78 4.13
N ARG A 39 -12.76 -7.06 3.03
CA ARG A 39 -11.82 -6.06 2.49
C ARG A 39 -11.54 -4.93 3.49
N GLY A 40 -12.57 -4.53 4.24
CA GLY A 40 -12.44 -3.54 5.32
C GLY A 40 -11.53 -4.03 6.44
N GLU A 41 -11.71 -5.28 6.87
CA GLU A 41 -10.87 -5.91 7.89
C GLU A 41 -9.42 -6.07 7.45
N GLU A 42 -9.18 -6.54 6.23
CA GLU A 42 -7.82 -6.66 5.66
C GLU A 42 -7.11 -5.30 5.64
N ARG A 43 -7.82 -4.27 5.15
CA ARG A 43 -7.31 -2.90 5.15
C ARG A 43 -7.01 -2.40 6.57
N TYR A 44 -7.89 -2.67 7.53
CA TYR A 44 -7.70 -2.28 8.93
C TYR A 44 -6.44 -2.92 9.54
N LYS A 45 -6.17 -4.19 9.23
CA LYS A 45 -4.96 -4.90 9.67
C LYS A 45 -3.68 -4.25 9.13
N LEU A 46 -3.62 -4.01 7.81
CA LEU A 46 -2.45 -3.36 7.16
C LEU A 46 -2.18 -1.97 7.73
N ILE A 47 -3.25 -1.21 7.96
CA ILE A 47 -3.20 0.11 8.56
C ILE A 47 -2.60 0.06 9.97
N ASN A 48 -3.10 -0.83 10.83
CA ASN A 48 -2.63 -0.91 12.20
C ASN A 48 -1.16 -1.32 12.26
N ASP A 49 -0.76 -2.27 11.41
CA ASP A 49 0.64 -2.65 11.24
C ASP A 49 1.51 -1.45 10.82
N ALA A 50 1.05 -0.65 9.84
CA ALA A 50 1.75 0.57 9.44
C ALA A 50 1.80 1.62 10.56
N LYS A 51 0.74 1.78 11.36
CA LYS A 51 0.72 2.68 12.53
C LYS A 51 1.76 2.26 13.57
N LEU A 52 1.82 0.97 13.89
CA LEU A 52 2.81 0.40 14.80
C LEU A 52 4.23 0.62 14.26
N ARG A 53 4.47 0.33 12.98
CA ARG A 53 5.78 0.57 12.35
C ARG A 53 6.20 2.04 12.40
N ALA A 54 5.31 2.96 12.00
CA ALA A 54 5.58 4.40 12.04
C ALA A 54 5.94 4.88 13.45
N MET A 55 5.23 4.38 14.46
CA MET A 55 5.51 4.68 15.86
C MET A 55 6.89 4.14 16.28
N THR A 56 7.23 2.90 15.92
CA THR A 56 8.54 2.31 16.26
C THR A 56 9.72 2.97 15.53
N GLN A 57 9.50 3.49 14.32
CA GLN A 57 10.52 4.18 13.54
C GLN A 57 10.71 5.64 13.96
N GLY A 58 9.82 6.20 14.78
CA GLY A 58 9.94 7.55 15.32
C GLY A 58 9.70 8.65 14.27
N THR A 59 8.52 8.67 13.64
CA THR A 59 8.15 9.74 12.69
C THR A 59 8.15 11.11 13.35
N THR A 60 8.85 12.08 12.75
CA THR A 60 9.06 13.43 13.29
C THR A 60 7.80 14.33 13.22
N THR A 61 6.92 14.09 12.24
CA THR A 61 5.70 14.91 12.01
C THR A 61 4.45 14.04 11.81
N TYR A 62 3.29 14.56 12.20
CA TYR A 62 2.00 13.89 11.95
C TYR A 62 1.72 13.67 10.45
N GLU A 63 2.17 14.58 9.60
CA GLU A 63 2.00 14.44 8.15
C GLU A 63 2.75 13.21 7.62
N ASP A 64 3.97 12.95 8.12
CA ASP A 64 4.74 11.75 7.75
C ASP A 64 4.02 10.47 8.20
N PHE A 65 3.49 10.47 9.43
CA PHE A 65 2.66 9.38 9.94
C PHE A 65 1.42 9.14 9.07
N ARG A 66 0.73 10.22 8.67
CA ARG A 66 -0.46 10.15 7.82
C ARG A 66 -0.13 9.60 6.44
N GLN A 67 0.98 10.01 5.84
CA GLN A 67 1.43 9.50 4.55
C GLN A 67 1.75 8.01 4.61
N ILE A 68 2.44 7.54 5.65
CA ILE A 68 2.71 6.12 5.88
C ILE A 68 1.40 5.33 6.03
N TRP A 69 0.46 5.86 6.82
CA TRP A 69 -0.85 5.23 6.99
C TRP A 69 -1.62 5.16 5.67
N MET A 70 -1.65 6.26 4.90
CA MET A 70 -2.32 6.30 3.60
C MET A 70 -1.66 5.34 2.61
N ALA A 71 -0.35 5.16 2.64
CA ALA A 71 0.38 4.26 1.75
C ALA A 71 0.32 2.77 2.16
N ALA A 72 -0.17 2.44 3.36
CA ALA A 72 -0.13 1.07 3.92
C ALA A 72 -0.84 -0.01 3.09
N HIS A 73 -1.81 0.39 2.26
CA HIS A 73 -2.58 -0.51 1.40
C HIS A 73 -1.94 -0.75 0.03
N LEU A 74 -0.79 -0.11 -0.25
CA LEU A 74 -0.04 -0.33 -1.48
C LEU A 74 0.64 -1.69 -1.42
N ARG A 75 0.48 -2.47 -2.49
CA ARG A 75 1.23 -3.72 -2.67
C ARG A 75 2.65 -3.40 -3.15
N PRO A 76 3.65 -4.23 -2.81
CA PRO A 76 4.97 -4.13 -3.40
C PRO A 76 4.88 -4.16 -4.93
N LEU A 77 5.69 -3.36 -5.62
CA LEU A 77 5.69 -3.31 -7.07
C LEU A 77 6.09 -4.68 -7.64
N GLU A 78 5.22 -5.30 -8.43
CA GLU A 78 5.50 -6.59 -9.04
C GLU A 78 6.44 -6.43 -10.25
N LYS A 79 7.12 -7.50 -10.67
CA LYS A 79 8.03 -7.46 -11.83
C LYS A 79 7.31 -7.12 -13.14
N ASP A 80 6.02 -7.44 -13.18
CA ASP A 80 5.12 -7.19 -14.31
C ASP A 80 4.54 -5.77 -14.27
N ASP A 81 4.51 -5.13 -13.09
CA ASP A 81 4.16 -3.71 -12.94
C ASP A 81 5.31 -2.78 -13.35
N ARG A 82 6.52 -3.32 -13.49
CA ARG A 82 7.64 -2.57 -14.08
C ARG A 82 7.29 -2.30 -15.53
N LEU A 83 7.41 -1.04 -15.96
CA LEU A 83 7.23 -0.56 -17.34
C LEU A 83 7.87 -1.52 -18.37
N GLN A 84 7.11 -2.51 -18.83
CA GLN A 84 7.46 -3.46 -19.88
C GLN A 84 6.45 -3.34 -21.02
N SER A 85 6.31 -2.17 -21.68
CA SER A 85 5.58 -2.12 -22.98
C SER A 85 5.79 -0.85 -23.84
N GLY A 86 6.97 -0.22 -23.88
CA GLY A 86 7.22 0.71 -25.01
C GLY A 86 8.37 1.68 -24.92
N THR A 87 8.81 2.04 -23.73
CA THR A 87 9.89 3.00 -23.56
C THR A 87 10.80 2.51 -22.46
N LYS A 88 11.71 1.59 -22.82
CA LYS A 88 12.99 1.51 -22.12
C LYS A 88 13.60 2.89 -22.28
N SER A 89 13.38 3.78 -21.30
CA SER A 89 13.88 5.13 -21.41
C SER A 89 15.38 4.98 -21.61
N LYS A 90 15.87 5.42 -22.77
CA LYS A 90 17.28 5.42 -23.13
C LYS A 90 18.01 6.50 -22.32
N VAL A 91 17.59 6.69 -21.07
CA VAL A 91 18.08 7.70 -20.15
C VAL A 91 19.31 7.09 -19.53
N VAL A 92 20.44 7.38 -20.16
CA VAL A 92 21.72 7.14 -19.55
C VAL A 92 21.85 8.19 -18.45
N TRP A 93 21.78 7.74 -17.19
CA TRP A 93 21.97 8.60 -16.02
C TRP A 93 23.34 9.28 -16.01
N ASN A 94 24.30 8.75 -16.77
CA ASN A 94 25.62 9.34 -16.98
C ASN A 94 26.03 9.31 -18.46
N PRO A 95 26.06 10.45 -19.17
CA PRO A 95 26.43 10.50 -20.58
C PRO A 95 27.89 10.08 -20.87
N MET A 96 28.77 10.08 -19.86
CA MET A 96 30.17 9.66 -19.99
C MET A 96 30.37 8.14 -19.88
N SER A 97 29.35 7.40 -19.44
CA SER A 97 29.40 5.95 -19.32
C SER A 97 28.98 5.29 -20.64
N LYS A 98 29.76 5.48 -21.71
CA LYS A 98 29.66 4.61 -22.89
C LYS A 98 30.49 3.38 -22.60
N LYS A 99 29.87 2.19 -22.66
CA LYS A 99 30.61 0.93 -22.68
C LYS A 99 31.36 0.87 -24.01
N ASP A 100 32.68 0.94 -23.98
CA ASP A 100 33.49 0.64 -25.16
C ASP A 100 33.33 -0.86 -25.47
N PRO A 101 32.87 -1.24 -26.67
CA PRO A 101 32.71 -2.65 -27.04
C PRO A 101 34.05 -3.35 -27.37
N MET A 102 35.19 -2.79 -26.96
CA MET A 102 36.52 -3.33 -27.26
C MET A 102 37.44 -3.25 -26.02
N SER A 103 37.19 -4.12 -25.04
CA SER A 103 38.23 -4.58 -24.12
C SER A 103 38.01 -6.08 -23.91
N ASN A 104 38.45 -6.86 -24.91
CA ASN A 104 38.76 -8.27 -24.69
C ASN A 104 40.10 -8.29 -23.95
N ASP A 105 40.03 -8.17 -22.63
CA ASP A 105 41.18 -8.41 -21.76
C ASP A 105 41.28 -9.93 -21.53
N ASP A 106 41.80 -10.63 -22.54
CA ASP A 106 42.32 -11.99 -22.40
C ASP A 106 43.79 -11.90 -21.94
N ASP A 107 44.00 -11.46 -20.70
CA ASP A 107 45.30 -11.56 -20.02
C ASP A 107 45.33 -12.83 -19.16
N ASP A 108 45.52 -13.98 -19.81
CA ASP A 108 45.87 -15.23 -19.13
C ASP A 108 47.41 -15.31 -19.02
N GLU A 109 47.96 -14.49 -18.11
CA GLU A 109 49.39 -14.48 -17.78
C GLU A 109 49.73 -15.66 -16.84
N SER A 110 50.36 -16.66 -17.45
CA SER A 110 51.20 -17.71 -16.87
C SER A 110 51.62 -17.53 -15.39
N GLY A 111 51.00 -18.31 -14.51
CA GLY A 111 51.53 -18.63 -13.18
C GLY A 111 52.53 -19.78 -13.26
N LYS A 112 53.82 -19.45 -13.39
CA LYS A 112 54.96 -20.36 -13.33
C LYS A 112 55.52 -20.32 -11.90
N VAL A 113 55.38 -21.40 -11.14
CA VAL A 113 56.29 -21.90 -10.09
C VAL A 113 56.02 -23.37 -9.82
#